data_AF-A0A848XD47-F1
#
_entry.id   AF-A0A848XD47-F1
#
_cell.length_a   1.000
_cell.length_b   1.000
_cell.length_c   1.000
_cell.angle_alpha   90.00
_cell.angle_beta   90.00
_cell.angle_gamma   90.00
#
_symmetry.space_group_name_H-M   'P 1'
#
loop_
_entity.id
_entity.type
_entity.pdbx_description
1 polymer ?
#
loop_
_entity_poly.entity_id
_entity_poly.type
_entity_poly.pdbx_seq_one_letter_code
_entity_poly.pdbx_strand_id
1 'polypeptide(L)'
;MSDISELERRISAALDRIGAGVEGLAAGGDEAMAEELAAEREANAQLEERVRAIKEKQETTVTGLEADVARLQEEISALRDTLAAKDGELQQMIAVNSGLRRSNTALREANAAGLADEGLVDAAMASELAALKSLRDGDRAEIDDILARLGTIVGEAADA
;
A
#
# COMPACT_ATOMS: atom_id res chain seq x y z
N MET A 1 91.65 -20.13 -32.13
CA MET A 1 90.53 -20.82 -32.82
C MET A 1 89.62 -21.55 -31.84
N SER A 2 90.13 -22.24 -30.80
CA SER A 2 89.31 -22.93 -29.78
C SER A 2 88.37 -21.99 -28.99
N ASP A 3 88.86 -20.82 -28.55
CA ASP A 3 88.08 -19.91 -27.69
C ASP A 3 86.87 -19.30 -28.40
N ILE A 4 86.96 -19.09 -29.72
CA ILE A 4 85.88 -18.54 -30.53
C ILE A 4 84.74 -19.57 -30.63
N SER A 5 85.06 -20.84 -30.90
CA SER A 5 84.06 -21.91 -30.98
C SER A 5 83.39 -22.20 -29.62
N GLU A 6 84.12 -22.05 -28.51
CA GLU A 6 83.54 -22.15 -27.18
C GLU A 6 82.58 -20.98 -26.87
N LEU A 7 82.96 -19.76 -27.27
CA LEU A 7 82.09 -18.58 -27.17
C LEU A 7 80.84 -18.72 -28.03
N GLU A 8 80.95 -19.20 -29.28
CA GLU A 8 79.81 -19.48 -30.17
C GLU A 8 78.86 -20.53 -29.58
N ARG A 9 79.40 -21.60 -28.98
CA ARG A 9 78.59 -22.62 -28.29
C ARG A 9 77.85 -22.03 -27.09
N ARG A 10 78.53 -21.19 -26.30
CA ARG A 10 77.94 -20.52 -25.13
C ARG A 10 76.89 -19.50 -25.51
N ILE A 11 77.10 -18.74 -26.59
CA ILE A 11 76.13 -17.77 -27.10
C ILE A 11 74.89 -18.50 -27.64
N SER A 12 75.06 -19.58 -28.40
CA SER A 12 73.93 -20.37 -28.91
C SER A 12 73.10 -20.94 -27.76
N ALA A 13 73.75 -21.54 -26.76
CA ALA A 13 73.06 -22.04 -25.56
C ALA A 13 72.38 -20.93 -24.73
N ALA A 14 72.95 -19.72 -24.72
CA ALA A 14 72.34 -18.57 -24.07
C ALA A 14 71.12 -18.05 -24.85
N LEU A 15 71.19 -18.01 -26.18
CA LEU A 15 70.08 -17.61 -27.05
C LEU A 15 68.92 -18.61 -26.98
N ASP A 16 69.21 -19.92 -26.98
CA ASP A 16 68.19 -20.97 -26.81
C ASP A 16 67.48 -20.85 -25.44
N ARG A 17 68.25 -20.56 -24.39
CA ARG A 17 67.69 -20.32 -23.04
C ARG A 17 66.84 -19.06 -22.99
N ILE A 18 67.25 -17.99 -23.68
CA ILE A 18 66.46 -16.75 -23.78
C ILE A 18 65.18 -17.02 -24.57
N GLY A 19 65.25 -17.75 -25.69
CA GLY A 19 64.08 -18.15 -26.48
C GLY A 19 63.07 -18.91 -25.65
N ALA A 20 63.51 -19.97 -24.95
CA ALA A 20 62.66 -20.74 -24.04
C ALA A 20 62.11 -19.89 -22.88
N GLY A 21 62.90 -18.95 -22.36
CA GLY A 21 62.47 -18.03 -21.31
C GLY A 21 61.40 -17.04 -21.78
N VAL A 22 61.51 -16.51 -23.00
CA VAL A 22 60.52 -15.61 -23.61
C VAL A 22 59.22 -16.35 -23.93
N GLU A 23 59.31 -17.56 -24.47
CA GLU A 23 58.13 -18.41 -24.72
C GLU A 23 57.41 -18.76 -23.42
N GLY A 24 58.14 -19.11 -22.36
CA GLY A 24 57.55 -19.36 -21.05
C GLY A 24 56.92 -18.11 -20.41
N LEU A 25 57.50 -16.93 -20.61
CA LEU A 25 56.94 -15.66 -20.12
C LEU A 25 55.64 -15.29 -20.86
N ALA A 26 55.58 -15.52 -22.18
CA ALA A 26 54.40 -15.30 -22.98
C ALA A 26 53.26 -16.27 -22.59
N ALA A 27 53.56 -17.56 -22.47
CA ALA A 27 52.58 -18.58 -22.08
C ALA A 27 52.04 -18.33 -20.65
N GLY A 28 52.91 -18.01 -19.69
CA GLY A 28 52.47 -17.69 -18.32
C GLY A 28 51.68 -16.39 -18.21
N GLY A 29 51.93 -15.42 -19.09
CA GLY A 29 51.14 -14.19 -19.20
C GLY A 29 49.73 -14.44 -19.75
N ASP A 30 49.61 -15.26 -20.79
CA ASP A 30 48.32 -15.65 -21.38
C ASP A 30 47.47 -16.47 -20.40
N GLU A 31 48.09 -17.40 -19.64
CA GLU A 31 47.42 -18.18 -18.61
C GLU A 31 46.91 -17.30 -17.46
N ALA A 32 47.72 -16.37 -16.96
CA ALA A 32 47.31 -15.43 -15.91
C ALA A 32 46.15 -14.51 -16.35
N MET A 33 46.19 -14.01 -17.59
CA MET A 33 45.10 -13.20 -18.15
C MET A 33 43.82 -14.03 -18.34
N ALA A 34 43.94 -15.29 -18.74
CA ALA A 34 42.79 -16.19 -18.88
C ALA A 34 42.13 -16.49 -17.53
N GLU A 35 42.92 -16.70 -16.47
CA GLU A 35 42.41 -16.87 -15.10
C GLU A 35 41.72 -15.61 -14.58
N GLU A 36 42.31 -14.42 -14.78
CA GLU A 36 41.72 -13.15 -14.37
C GLU A 36 40.39 -12.87 -15.10
N LEU A 37 40.32 -13.14 -16.40
CA LEU A 37 39.10 -13.02 -17.19
C LEU A 37 38.02 -14.02 -16.76
N ALA A 38 38.41 -15.24 -16.36
CA ALA A 38 37.49 -16.23 -15.83
C ALA A 38 36.91 -15.78 -14.47
N ALA A 39 37.75 -15.26 -13.58
CA ALA A 39 37.34 -14.71 -12.29
C ALA A 39 36.42 -13.49 -12.45
N GLU A 40 36.72 -12.58 -13.39
CA GLU A 40 35.88 -11.41 -13.68
C GLU A 40 34.51 -11.83 -14.23
N ARG A 41 34.47 -12.82 -15.12
CA ARG A 41 33.20 -13.36 -15.66
C ARG A 41 32.35 -13.99 -14.58
N GLU A 42 32.95 -14.75 -13.66
CA GLU A 42 32.23 -15.32 -12.52
C GLU A 42 31.68 -14.22 -11.60
N ALA A 43 32.51 -13.21 -11.27
CA ALA A 43 32.08 -12.08 -10.46
C ALA A 43 30.92 -11.30 -11.11
N ASN A 44 30.99 -11.06 -12.43
CA ASN A 44 29.91 -10.41 -13.18
C ASN A 44 28.63 -11.26 -13.18
N ALA A 45 28.73 -12.57 -13.38
CA ALA A 45 27.55 -13.46 -13.31
C ALA A 45 26.87 -13.41 -11.94
N GLN A 46 27.66 -13.42 -10.85
CA GLN A 46 27.13 -13.28 -9.48
C GLN A 46 26.48 -11.91 -9.24
N LEU A 47 27.07 -10.83 -9.78
CA LEU A 47 26.50 -9.49 -9.67
C LEU A 47 25.19 -9.36 -10.47
N GLU A 48 25.12 -9.92 -11.68
CA GLU A 48 23.90 -9.95 -12.49
C GLU A 48 22.78 -10.71 -11.79
N GLU A 49 23.08 -11.86 -11.18
CA GLU A 49 22.12 -12.62 -10.39
C GLU A 49 21.62 -11.81 -9.18
N ARG A 50 22.53 -11.15 -8.45
CA ARG A 50 22.16 -10.28 -7.32
C ARG A 50 21.28 -9.11 -7.77
N VAL A 51 21.62 -8.47 -8.88
CA VAL A 51 20.82 -7.36 -9.44
C VAL A 51 19.44 -7.86 -9.86
N ARG A 52 19.35 -9.05 -10.46
CA ARG A 52 18.07 -9.67 -10.82
C ARG A 52 17.23 -9.95 -9.58
N ALA A 53 17.79 -10.57 -8.55
CA ALA A 53 17.10 -10.86 -7.30
C ALA A 53 16.63 -9.59 -6.58
N ILE A 54 17.45 -8.53 -6.58
CA ILE A 54 17.07 -7.22 -6.02
C ILE A 54 15.90 -6.62 -6.82
N LYS A 55 15.94 -6.65 -8.16
CA LYS A 55 14.87 -6.14 -9.00
C LYS A 55 13.55 -6.89 -8.76
N GLU A 56 13.59 -8.21 -8.72
CA GLU A 56 12.41 -9.04 -8.46
C GLU A 56 11.81 -8.75 -7.07
N LYS A 57 12.67 -8.63 -6.05
CA LYS A 57 12.23 -8.24 -4.71
C LYS A 57 11.62 -6.83 -4.70
N GLN A 58 12.25 -5.88 -5.37
CA GLN A 58 11.76 -4.51 -5.48
C GLN A 58 10.40 -4.45 -6.18
N GLU A 59 10.26 -5.12 -7.32
CA GLU A 59 9.01 -5.21 -8.06
C GLU A 59 7.89 -5.83 -7.20
N THR A 60 8.20 -6.92 -6.48
CA THR A 60 7.24 -7.52 -5.52
C THR A 60 6.86 -6.55 -4.40
N THR A 61 7.82 -5.82 -3.84
CA THR A 61 7.50 -4.84 -2.78
C THR A 61 6.71 -3.64 -3.30
N VAL A 62 7.03 -3.15 -4.50
CA VAL A 62 6.34 -2.00 -5.11
C VAL A 62 4.90 -2.38 -5.43
N THR A 63 4.69 -3.52 -6.09
CA THR A 63 3.35 -4.02 -6.40
C THR A 63 2.51 -4.27 -5.14
N GLY A 64 3.12 -4.81 -4.07
CA GLY A 64 2.46 -4.96 -2.77
C GLY A 64 2.07 -3.62 -2.14
N LEU A 65 2.97 -2.64 -2.14
CA LEU A 65 2.69 -1.30 -1.61
C LEU A 65 1.64 -0.56 -2.44
N GLU A 66 1.63 -0.72 -3.76
CA GLU A 66 0.61 -0.15 -4.64
C GLU A 66 -0.78 -0.73 -4.34
N ALA A 67 -0.87 -2.05 -4.10
CA ALA A 67 -2.11 -2.70 -3.69
C ALA A 67 -2.58 -2.21 -2.31
N ASP A 68 -1.66 -2.06 -1.35
CA ASP A 68 -1.99 -1.52 -0.03
C ASP A 68 -2.48 -0.07 -0.09
N VAL A 69 -1.85 0.77 -0.91
CA VAL A 69 -2.28 2.16 -1.12
C VAL A 69 -3.68 2.20 -1.72
N ALA A 70 -3.97 1.37 -2.73
CA ALA A 70 -5.29 1.30 -3.33
C ALA A 70 -6.36 0.89 -2.30
N ARG A 71 -6.09 -0.14 -1.50
CA ARG A 71 -6.97 -0.60 -0.43
C ARG A 71 -7.24 0.49 0.61
N LEU A 72 -6.19 1.17 1.07
CA LEU A 72 -6.32 2.26 2.05
C LEU A 72 -7.08 3.46 1.48
N GLN A 73 -6.93 3.76 0.20
CA GLN A 73 -7.70 4.83 -0.46
C GLN A 73 -9.19 4.50 -0.51
N GLU A 74 -9.55 3.25 -0.80
CA GLU A 74 -10.94 2.78 -0.78
C GLU A 74 -11.52 2.84 0.64
N GLU A 75 -10.79 2.38 1.65
CA GLU A 75 -11.20 2.44 3.06
C GLU A 75 -11.42 3.89 3.52
N ILE A 76 -10.52 4.81 3.16
CA ILE A 76 -10.67 6.25 3.45
C ILE A 76 -11.92 6.82 2.78
N SER A 77 -12.22 6.42 1.54
CA SER A 77 -13.43 6.86 0.85
C SER A 77 -14.69 6.39 1.58
N ALA A 78 -14.76 5.11 1.93
CA ALA A 78 -15.90 4.53 2.65
C ALA A 78 -16.09 5.19 4.03
N LEU A 79 -15.01 5.47 4.75
CA LEU A 79 -15.07 6.18 6.04
C LEU A 79 -15.58 7.62 5.88
N ARG A 80 -15.19 8.33 4.81
CA ARG A 80 -15.70 9.68 4.53
C ARG A 80 -17.19 9.68 4.23
N ASP A 81 -17.66 8.71 3.45
CA ASP A 81 -19.09 8.59 3.13
C ASP A 81 -19.92 8.27 4.37
N THR A 82 -19.41 7.38 5.23
CA THR A 82 -20.03 7.06 6.53
C THR A 82 -20.09 8.27 7.43
N LEU A 83 -19.01 9.06 7.52
CA LEU A 83 -18.97 10.28 8.32
C LEU A 83 -19.98 11.32 7.81
N ALA A 84 -20.05 11.51 6.49
CA ALA A 84 -21.01 12.43 5.88
C ALA A 84 -22.47 12.03 6.17
N ALA A 85 -22.78 10.73 6.14
CA ALA A 85 -24.10 10.22 6.51
C ALA A 85 -24.42 10.50 7.99
N LYS A 86 -23.47 10.25 8.90
CA LYS A 86 -23.63 10.50 10.34
C LYS A 86 -23.76 11.98 10.68
N ASP A 87 -23.02 12.85 9.99
CA ASP A 87 -23.20 14.30 10.10
C ASP A 87 -24.61 14.72 9.68
N GLY A 88 -25.14 14.13 8.60
CA GLY A 88 -26.51 14.34 8.15
C GLY A 88 -27.56 13.94 9.19
N GLU A 89 -27.43 12.74 9.77
CA GLU A 89 -28.29 12.25 10.86
C GLU A 89 -28.24 13.20 12.07
N LEU A 90 -27.06 13.68 12.44
CA LEU A 90 -26.88 14.60 13.57
C LEU A 90 -27.54 15.96 13.31
N GLN A 91 -27.41 16.52 12.11
CA GLN A 91 -28.11 17.76 11.74
C GLN A 91 -29.63 17.59 11.75
N GLN A 92 -30.13 16.44 11.28
CA GLN A 92 -31.55 16.13 11.33
C GLN A 92 -32.05 16.04 12.78
N MET A 93 -31.30 15.37 13.66
CA MET A 93 -31.63 15.29 15.08
C MET A 93 -31.67 16.67 15.74
N ILE A 94 -30.70 17.56 15.45
CA ILE A 94 -30.69 18.94 15.93
C ILE A 94 -31.94 19.69 15.45
N ALA A 95 -32.27 19.57 14.16
CA ALA A 95 -33.44 20.22 13.58
C ALA A 95 -34.74 19.76 14.25
N VAL A 96 -34.91 18.45 14.43
CA VAL A 96 -36.06 17.85 15.13
C VAL A 96 -36.14 18.36 16.58
N ASN A 97 -35.03 18.34 17.33
CA ASN A 97 -35.04 18.81 18.72
C ASN A 97 -35.40 20.30 18.82
N SER A 98 -34.90 21.11 17.89
CA SER A 98 -35.26 22.53 17.81
C SER A 98 -36.75 22.74 17.51
N GLY A 99 -37.35 21.90 16.66
CA GLY A 99 -38.79 21.88 16.37
C GLY A 99 -39.60 21.53 17.61
N LEU A 100 -39.23 20.45 18.30
CA LEU A 100 -39.88 20.00 19.54
C LEU A 100 -39.82 21.07 20.64
N ARG A 101 -38.66 21.73 20.82
CA ARG A 101 -38.53 22.82 21.80
C ARG A 101 -39.46 23.99 21.47
N ARG A 102 -39.49 24.44 20.20
CA ARG A 102 -40.40 25.51 19.76
C ARG A 102 -41.86 25.14 19.99
N SER A 103 -42.25 23.92 19.62
CA SER A 103 -43.60 23.42 19.83
C SER A 103 -43.95 23.34 21.33
N ASN A 104 -43.05 22.85 22.18
CA ASN A 104 -43.28 22.78 23.62
C ASN A 104 -43.44 24.17 24.25
N THR A 105 -42.64 25.16 23.81
CA THR A 105 -42.81 26.56 24.22
C THR A 105 -44.17 27.10 23.81
N ALA A 106 -44.58 26.91 22.56
CA ALA A 106 -45.86 27.41 22.06
C ALA A 106 -47.06 26.76 22.79
N LEU A 107 -47.01 25.46 23.05
CA LEU A 107 -48.03 24.77 23.86
C LEU A 107 -48.10 25.29 25.30
N ARG A 108 -46.94 25.59 25.92
CA ARG A 108 -46.90 26.18 27.27
C ARG A 108 -47.49 27.59 27.29
N GLU A 109 -47.18 28.41 26.30
CA GLU A 109 -47.72 29.77 26.15
C GLU A 109 -49.24 29.73 25.94
N ALA A 110 -49.74 28.85 25.08
CA ALA A 110 -51.17 28.69 24.80
C ALA A 110 -51.95 28.17 26.01
N ASN A 111 -51.41 27.17 26.72
CA ASN A 111 -51.98 26.71 27.98
C ASN A 111 -51.99 27.81 29.06
N ALA A 112 -50.93 28.62 29.15
CA ALA A 112 -50.87 29.74 30.09
C ALA A 112 -51.87 30.86 29.72
N ALA A 113 -52.15 31.05 28.44
CA ALA A 113 -53.16 31.98 27.94
C ALA A 113 -54.61 31.45 28.06
N GLY A 114 -54.81 30.19 28.48
CA GLY A 114 -56.12 29.54 28.51
C GLY A 114 -56.71 29.28 27.11
N LEU A 115 -55.89 29.40 26.07
CA LEU A 115 -56.25 29.18 24.68
C LEU A 115 -55.78 27.77 24.31
N ALA A 116 -56.65 26.77 24.47
CA ALA A 116 -56.41 25.46 23.88
C ALA A 116 -56.55 25.58 22.35
N ASP A 117 -55.45 25.90 21.67
CA ASP A 117 -55.41 26.07 20.22
C ASP A 117 -55.15 24.71 19.55
N GLU A 118 -56.14 24.19 18.82
CA GLU A 118 -56.06 22.95 18.05
C GLU A 118 -54.86 22.97 17.07
N GLY A 119 -54.51 24.13 16.51
CA GLY A 119 -53.39 24.26 15.59
C GLY A 119 -52.02 24.04 16.23
N LEU A 120 -51.87 24.34 17.52
CA LEU A 120 -50.62 24.07 18.25
C LEU A 120 -50.46 22.59 18.62
N VAL A 121 -51.58 21.92 18.88
CA VAL A 121 -51.60 20.47 19.10
C VAL A 121 -51.24 19.75 17.79
N ASP A 122 -51.80 20.17 16.66
CA ASP A 122 -51.45 19.64 15.35
C ASP A 122 -49.98 19.88 14.99
N ALA A 123 -49.45 21.08 15.27
CA ALA A 123 -48.02 21.38 15.07
C ALA A 123 -47.11 20.53 15.96
N ALA A 124 -47.51 20.26 17.20
CA ALA A 124 -46.79 19.39 18.11
C ALA A 124 -46.77 17.93 17.65
N MET A 125 -47.94 17.39 17.28
CA MET A 125 -48.07 16.05 16.73
C MET A 125 -47.27 15.89 15.43
N ALA A 126 -47.26 16.91 14.56
CA ALA A 126 -46.44 16.91 13.36
C ALA A 126 -44.93 16.85 13.67
N SER A 127 -44.47 17.61 14.68
CA SER A 127 -43.07 17.59 15.12
C SER A 127 -42.68 16.24 15.75
N GLU A 128 -43.59 15.62 16.51
CA GLU A 128 -43.38 14.30 17.10
C GLU A 128 -43.35 13.20 16.04
N LEU A 129 -44.24 13.25 15.05
CA LEU A 129 -44.23 12.33 13.91
C LEU A 129 -42.94 12.48 13.09
N ALA A 130 -42.45 13.71 12.89
CA ALA A 130 -41.16 13.95 12.23
C ALA A 130 -39.99 13.36 13.04
N ALA A 131 -40.02 13.46 14.37
CA ALA A 131 -39.03 12.87 15.25
C ALA A 131 -39.03 11.34 15.18
N LEU A 132 -40.21 10.70 15.27
CA LEU A 132 -40.36 9.25 15.19
C LEU A 132 -39.92 8.70 13.83
N LYS A 133 -40.21 9.42 12.74
CA LYS A 133 -39.72 9.05 11.40
C LYS A 133 -38.19 9.12 11.32
N SER A 134 -37.60 10.21 11.82
CA SER A 134 -36.14 10.36 11.85
C SER A 134 -35.45 9.26 12.66
N LEU A 135 -36.01 8.89 13.82
CA LEU A 135 -35.48 7.79 14.63
C LEU A 135 -35.56 6.46 13.87
N ARG A 136 -36.74 6.13 13.32
CA ARG A 136 -36.94 4.88 12.57
C ARG A 136 -36.04 4.78 11.34
N ASP A 137 -35.81 5.89 10.65
CA ASP A 137 -34.96 5.92 9.46
C ASP A 137 -33.48 5.73 9.85
N GLY A 138 -33.05 6.29 11.00
CA GLY A 138 -31.74 6.02 11.60
C GLY A 138 -31.57 4.56 12.04
N ASP A 139 -32.56 3.99 12.74
CA ASP A 139 -32.55 2.58 13.16
C ASP A 139 -32.43 1.63 11.95
N ARG A 140 -33.13 1.95 10.84
CA ARG A 140 -33.02 1.18 9.59
C ARG A 140 -31.63 1.27 8.98
N ALA A 141 -31.05 2.47 8.91
CA ALA A 141 -29.71 2.66 8.38
C ALA A 141 -28.66 1.89 9.19
N GLU A 142 -28.80 1.86 10.52
CA GLU A 142 -27.93 1.07 11.40
C GLU A 142 -28.12 -0.44 11.18
N ILE A 143 -29.36 -0.92 11.07
CA ILE A 143 -29.65 -2.33 10.77
C ILE A 143 -29.05 -2.73 9.41
N ASP A 144 -29.19 -1.89 8.39
CA ASP A 144 -28.65 -2.16 7.05
C ASP A 144 -27.10 -2.21 7.07
N ASP A 145 -26.42 -1.33 7.82
CA ASP A 145 -24.96 -1.39 8.02
C ASP A 145 -24.54 -2.67 8.76
N ILE A 146 -25.26 -3.05 9.82
CA ILE A 146 -25.01 -4.31 10.55
C ILE A 146 -25.19 -5.51 9.62
N LEU A 147 -26.26 -5.55 8.82
CA LEU A 147 -26.51 -6.63 7.86
C LEU A 147 -25.43 -6.71 6.79
N ALA A 148 -24.95 -5.57 6.28
CA ALA A 148 -23.86 -5.53 5.31
C ALA A 148 -22.56 -6.13 5.91
N ARG A 149 -22.19 -5.70 7.13
CA ARG A 149 -21.00 -6.23 7.83
C ARG A 149 -21.12 -7.72 8.13
N LEU A 150 -22.29 -8.18 8.61
CA LEU A 150 -22.53 -9.61 8.85
C LEU A 150 -22.47 -10.41 7.54
N GLY A 151 -22.98 -9.86 6.43
CA GLY A 151 -22.88 -10.45 5.11
C GLY A 151 -21.43 -10.69 4.68
N THR A 152 -20.56 -9.71 4.89
CA THR A 152 -19.12 -9.84 4.62
C THR A 152 -18.47 -10.92 5.49
N ILE A 153 -18.69 -10.91 6.80
CA ILE A 153 -18.10 -11.91 7.73
C ILE A 153 -18.55 -13.34 7.40
N VAL A 154 -19.82 -13.52 7.03
CA VAL A 154 -20.35 -14.83 6.64
C VAL A 154 -19.79 -15.29 5.29
N GLY A 155 -19.60 -14.37 4.33
CA GLY A 155 -18.96 -14.67 3.05
C GLY A 155 -17.50 -15.11 3.23
N GLU A 156 -16.72 -14.35 4.00
CA GLU A 156 -15.33 -14.67 4.33
C GLU A 156 -15.19 -16.02 5.06
N ALA A 157 -16.14 -16.37 5.93
CA ALA A 157 -16.17 -17.66 6.62
C ALA A 157 -16.62 -18.84 5.74
N ALA A 158 -17.33 -18.59 4.64
CA ALA A 158 -17.75 -19.61 3.69
C ALA A 158 -16.69 -19.90 2.61
N ASP A 159 -15.83 -18.92 2.32
CA ASP A 159 -14.73 -19.02 1.36
C ASP A 159 -13.39 -19.50 1.98
N ALA A 160 -13.34 -19.67 3.31
CA ALA A 160 -12.20 -20.19 4.08
C ALA A 160 -12.32 -21.70 4.38
#